data_AF-A0A1S2QQ52-F1
#
_entry.id   AF-A0A1S2QQ52-F1
#
_cell.length_a   1.000
_cell.length_b   1.000
_cell.length_c   1.000
_cell.angle_alpha   90.00
_cell.angle_beta   90.00
_cell.angle_gamma   90.00
#
_symmetry.space_group_name_H-M   'P 1'
#
loop_
_entity.id
_entity.type
_entity.pdbx_description
1 polymer ?
#
loop_
_entity_poly.entity_id
_entity_poly.type
_entity_poly.pdbx_seq_one_letter_code
_entity_poly.pdbx_strand_id
1 'polypeptide(L)'
;MSERDTSIKTTRDVRDRLKVLASEHGTSMSDFLAELVARELTEDEKEQRVQQALEEVRQATGVTVSDEARVRARAFLQNLGREHRAA
;
A
#
# COMPACT_ATOMS: atom_id res chain seq x y z
N MET A 1 25.36 -0.86 -8.94
CA MET A 1 25.09 -1.43 -10.28
C MET A 1 24.17 -0.45 -10.97
N SER A 2 24.49 0.02 -12.17
CA SER A 2 23.71 1.03 -12.88
C SER A 2 22.38 0.43 -13.32
N GLU A 3 21.35 0.59 -12.50
CA GLU A 3 19.97 0.48 -12.93
C GLU A 3 19.82 1.46 -14.10
N ARG A 4 19.43 0.95 -15.26
CA ARG A 4 19.32 1.78 -16.46
C ARG A 4 18.19 2.77 -16.21
N ASP A 5 18.52 4.05 -16.07
CA ASP A 5 17.52 5.10 -15.99
C ASP A 5 16.50 4.95 -17.13
N THR A 6 15.26 4.65 -16.78
CA THR A 6 14.18 4.49 -17.75
C THR A 6 13.37 5.78 -17.84
N SER A 7 13.09 6.24 -19.05
CA SER A 7 12.27 7.44 -19.26
C SER A 7 10.79 7.08 -19.26
N ILE A 8 10.02 7.68 -18.33
CA ILE A 8 8.57 7.56 -18.26
C ILE A 8 7.95 8.79 -18.90
N LYS A 9 7.10 8.59 -19.92
CA LYS A 9 6.34 9.69 -20.54
C LYS A 9 5.12 10.01 -19.68
N THR A 10 4.96 11.27 -19.33
CA THR A 10 3.81 11.77 -18.55
C THR A 10 3.41 13.17 -19.03
N THR A 11 2.28 13.68 -18.55
CA THR A 11 1.83 15.04 -18.86
C THR A 11 2.65 16.08 -18.09
N ARG A 12 2.67 17.32 -18.60
CA ARG A 12 3.37 18.43 -17.95
C ARG A 12 2.84 18.68 -16.53
N ASP A 13 1.53 18.63 -16.36
CA ASP A 13 0.88 18.90 -15.07
C ASP A 13 1.28 17.85 -14.01
N VAL A 14 1.36 16.58 -14.39
CA VAL A 14 1.80 15.50 -13.49
C VAL A 14 3.26 15.69 -13.10
N ARG A 15 4.15 16.00 -14.05
CA ARG A 15 5.57 16.26 -13.78
C ARG A 15 5.74 17.45 -12.83
N ASP A 16 5.04 18.55 -13.09
CA ASP A 16 5.17 19.78 -12.31
C ASP A 16 4.63 19.57 -10.88
N ARG A 17 3.53 18.83 -10.73
CA ARG A 17 3.02 18.39 -9.41
C ARG A 17 3.99 17.46 -8.68
N LEU A 18 4.58 16.47 -9.37
CA LEU A 18 5.56 15.56 -8.79
C LEU A 18 6.78 16.32 -8.26
N LYS A 19 7.23 17.35 -8.98
CA LYS A 19 8.34 18.22 -8.56
C LYS A 19 8.03 18.98 -7.28
N VAL A 20 6.81 19.52 -7.14
CA VAL A 20 6.37 20.20 -5.92
C VAL A 20 6.36 19.22 -4.74
N LEU A 21 5.72 18.06 -4.91
CA LEU A 21 5.64 17.05 -3.85
C LEU A 21 7.02 16.55 -3.41
N ALA A 22 7.92 16.25 -4.36
CA ALA A 22 9.29 15.86 -4.03
C ALA A 22 10.03 16.95 -3.24
N SER A 23 9.83 18.22 -3.60
CA SER A 23 10.43 19.36 -2.90
C SER A 23 9.90 19.51 -1.47
N GLU A 24 8.58 19.32 -1.26
CA GLU A 24 7.96 19.35 0.07
C GLU A 24 8.45 18.21 0.97
N HIS A 25 8.73 17.04 0.38
CA HIS A 25 9.29 15.88 1.05
C HIS A 25 10.83 15.93 1.20
N GLY A 26 11.49 16.99 0.70
CA GLY A 26 12.94 17.13 0.78
C GLY A 26 13.73 16.06 0.03
N THR A 27 13.13 15.46 -1.00
CA THR A 27 13.68 14.31 -1.73
C THR A 27 13.75 14.59 -3.24
N SER A 28 14.38 13.72 -4.02
CA SER A 28 14.41 13.84 -5.48
C SER A 28 13.10 13.35 -6.11
N MET A 29 12.79 13.79 -7.33
CA MET A 29 11.61 13.30 -8.05
C MET A 29 11.64 11.78 -8.26
N SER A 30 12.84 11.21 -8.49
CA SER A 30 13.02 9.78 -8.69
C SER A 30 12.78 9.02 -7.40
N ASP A 31 13.35 9.50 -6.28
CA ASP A 31 13.20 8.87 -4.97
C ASP A 31 11.75 8.98 -4.49
N PHE A 32 11.10 10.13 -4.66
CA PHE A 32 9.69 10.30 -4.34
C PHE A 32 8.78 9.38 -5.17
N LEU A 33 9.09 9.22 -6.46
CA LEU A 33 8.35 8.28 -7.31
C LEU A 33 8.56 6.84 -6.85
N ALA A 34 9.79 6.46 -6.49
CA ALA A 34 10.09 5.15 -5.95
C ALA A 34 9.33 4.89 -4.64
N GLU A 35 9.28 5.88 -3.74
CA GLU A 35 8.48 5.80 -2.50
C GLU A 35 6.99 5.68 -2.77
N LEU A 36 6.45 6.43 -3.73
CA LEU A 36 5.04 6.33 -4.11
C LEU A 36 4.69 4.94 -4.64
N VAL A 37 5.54 4.40 -5.52
CA VAL A 37 5.35 3.05 -6.08
C VAL A 37 5.50 1.99 -4.99
N ALA A 38 6.45 2.15 -4.06
CA ALA A 38 6.63 1.22 -2.95
C ALA A 38 5.45 1.23 -1.96
N ARG A 39 4.69 2.33 -1.88
CA ARG A 39 3.52 2.46 -1.01
C ARG A 39 2.26 1.86 -1.62
N GLU A 40 2.07 2.02 -2.92
CA GLU A 40 0.89 1.53 -3.61
C GLU A 40 1.12 0.09 -4.07
N LEU A 41 0.71 -0.86 -3.22
CA LEU A 41 0.74 -2.27 -3.59
C LEU A 41 -0.23 -2.54 -4.74
N THR A 42 0.22 -3.36 -5.69
CA THR A 42 -0.66 -3.93 -6.72
C THR A 42 -1.67 -4.91 -6.11
N GLU A 43 -2.73 -5.25 -6.85
CA GLU A 43 -3.73 -6.21 -6.37
C GLU A 43 -3.11 -7.60 -6.11
N ASP A 44 -2.17 -8.03 -6.95
CA ASP A 44 -1.44 -9.29 -6.78
C ASP A 44 -0.59 -9.29 -5.51
N GLU A 45 0.13 -8.20 -5.24
CA GLU A 45 0.94 -8.05 -4.02
C GLU A 45 0.07 -7.97 -2.76
N LYS A 46 -1.11 -7.34 -2.85
CA LYS A 46 -2.10 -7.35 -1.77
C LYS A 46 -2.58 -8.76 -1.48
N GLU A 47 -2.89 -9.55 -2.52
CA GLU A 47 -3.30 -10.94 -2.35
C GLU A 47 -2.18 -11.78 -1.73
N GLN A 48 -0.94 -11.63 -2.21
CA GLN A 48 0.22 -12.31 -1.63
C GLN A 48 0.41 -11.97 -0.16
N ARG A 49 0.28 -10.68 0.20
CA ARG A 49 0.37 -10.23 1.59
C ARG A 49 -0.75 -10.80 2.48
N VAL A 50 -1.96 -10.95 1.93
CA VAL A 50 -3.06 -11.63 2.61
C VAL A 50 -2.71 -13.09 2.88
N GLN A 51 -2.21 -13.82 1.88
CA GLN A 51 -1.84 -15.23 2.06
C GLN A 51 -0.72 -15.38 3.11
N GLN A 52 0.28 -14.49 3.06
CA GLN A 52 1.35 -14.47 4.05
C GLN A 52 0.80 -14.20 5.46
N ALA A 53 -0.08 -13.22 5.62
CA ALA A 53 -0.68 -12.93 6.93
C ALA A 53 -1.53 -14.09 7.46
N LEU A 54 -2.27 -14.79 6.60
CA LEU A 54 -3.03 -15.97 6.99
C LEU A 54 -2.10 -17.10 7.46
N GLU A 55 -0.98 -17.29 6.76
CA GLU A 55 0.03 -18.26 7.14
C GLU A 55 0.66 -17.89 8.49
N GLU A 56 1.05 -16.63 8.69
CA GLU A 56 1.60 -16.15 9.96
C GLU A 56 0.63 -16.35 11.12
N VAL A 57 -0.66 -16.04 10.93
CA VAL A 57 -1.70 -16.31 11.94
C VAL A 57 -1.81 -17.80 12.22
N ARG A 58 -1.79 -18.65 11.18
CA ARG A 58 -1.83 -20.11 11.34
C ARG A 58 -0.61 -20.61 12.13
N GLN A 59 0.59 -20.11 11.83
CA GLN A 59 1.81 -20.49 12.54
C GLN A 59 1.81 -20.01 14.00
N ALA A 60 1.34 -18.78 14.25
CA ALA A 60 1.34 -18.19 15.58
C ALA A 60 0.24 -18.76 16.50
N THR A 61 -0.92 -19.11 15.95
CA THR A 61 -2.11 -19.49 16.74
C THR A 61 -2.55 -20.94 16.56
N GLY A 62 -2.05 -21.62 15.53
CA GLY A 62 -2.52 -22.95 15.13
C GLY A 62 -3.90 -22.97 14.48
N VAL A 63 -4.56 -21.82 14.32
CA VAL A 63 -5.92 -21.71 13.81
C VAL A 63 -5.91 -21.31 12.34
N THR A 64 -6.62 -22.07 11.52
CA THR A 64 -6.91 -21.67 10.14
C THR A 64 -8.07 -20.68 10.14
N VAL A 65 -7.82 -19.47 9.65
CA VAL A 65 -8.86 -18.44 9.54
C VAL A 65 -9.82 -18.81 8.41
N SER A 66 -11.11 -18.97 8.74
CA SER A 66 -12.15 -19.19 7.73
C SER A 66 -12.56 -17.90 7.03
N ASP A 67 -13.09 -18.01 5.81
CA ASP A 67 -13.59 -16.86 5.06
C ASP A 67 -14.70 -16.11 5.80
N GLU A 68 -15.57 -16.84 6.50
CA GLU A 68 -16.63 -16.24 7.32
C GLU A 68 -16.05 -15.38 8.46
N ALA A 69 -14.98 -15.85 9.12
CA ALA A 69 -14.29 -15.07 10.14
C ALA A 69 -13.67 -13.79 9.55
N ARG A 70 -13.13 -13.86 8.32
CA ARG A 70 -12.59 -12.68 7.61
C ARG A 70 -13.68 -11.68 7.27
N VAL A 71 -14.85 -12.13 6.81
CA VAL A 71 -15.99 -11.24 6.52
C VAL A 71 -16.45 -10.52 7.78
N ARG A 72 -16.59 -11.23 8.90
CA ARG A 72 -16.95 -10.62 10.19
C ARG A 72 -15.90 -9.61 10.66
N ALA A 73 -14.62 -9.95 10.56
CA ALA A 73 -13.53 -9.04 10.91
C ALA A 73 -13.55 -7.76 10.06
N ARG A 74 -13.80 -7.88 8.75
CA ARG A 74 -13.91 -6.73 7.84
C ARG A 74 -15.07 -5.81 8.23
N ALA A 75 -16.23 -6.36 8.53
CA ALA A 75 -17.39 -5.59 8.98
C ALA A 75 -17.10 -4.85 10.31
N PHE A 76 -16.45 -5.54 11.25
CA PHE A 76 -16.02 -4.93 12.52
C PHE A 76 -15.05 -3.75 12.31
N LEU A 77 -14.02 -3.93 11.49
CA LEU A 77 -13.05 -2.86 11.19
C LEU A 77 -13.69 -1.66 10.49
N GLN A 78 -14.66 -1.90 9.59
CA GLN A 78 -15.41 -0.82 8.94
C GLN A 78 -16.24 -0.01 9.93
N ASN A 79 -16.87 -0.66 10.91
CA ASN A 79 -17.62 0.02 11.95
C ASN A 79 -16.70 0.84 12.86
N LEU A 80 -15.59 0.25 13.32
CA LEU A 80 -14.59 0.94 14.15
C LEU A 80 -14.06 2.21 13.45
N GLY A 81 -13.77 2.13 12.16
CA GLY A 81 -13.30 3.27 11.36
C GLY A 81 -14.35 4.35 11.08
N ARG A 82 -15.64 4.07 11.30
CA ARG A 82 -16.73 5.07 11.27
C ARG A 82 -16.85 5.77 12.62
N GLU A 83 -16.82 5.01 13.70
CA GLU A 83 -16.88 5.54 15.07
C GLU A 83 -15.71 6.49 15.34
N HIS A 84 -14.48 6.12 14.94
CA HIS A 84 -13.31 6.97 15.15
C HIS A 84 -13.27 8.25 14.29
N ARG A 85 -14.04 8.31 13.18
CA ARG A 85 -14.18 9.52 12.36
C ARG A 85 -15.34 10.43 12.78
N ALA A 86 -16.24 9.91 13.61
CA ALA A 86 -17.37 10.63 14.16
C ALA A 86 -17.10 11.23 15.55
N ALA A 87 -15.97 10.89 16.18
CA ALA A 87 -15.44 11.45 17.42
C ALA A 87 -14.38 12.52 17.13
#